data_AF-A0ABD7HBE4-F1
#
_entry.id   AF-A0ABD7HBE4-F1
#
_cell.length_a   1.000
_cell.length_b   1.000
_cell.length_c   1.000
_cell.angle_alpha   90.00
_cell.angle_beta   90.00
_cell.angle_gamma   90.00
#
_symmetry.space_group_name_H-M   'P 1'
#
loop_
_entity.id
_entity.type
_entity.pdbx_description
1 polymer ?
#
loop_
_entity_poly.entity_id
_entity_poly.type
_entity_poly.pdbx_seq_one_letter_code
_entity_poly.pdbx_strand_id
1 'polypeptide(L)'
;MTLTACEVTAAEAPFDRVSKTIPHPLSWGAALWSVVSVRWATVALLLFLAGLVAQLNGAPEAMWWTLYLACYLAGGWGSAWAGAQALRNKALDVDLLMIAAAVGAVAIGQIFDGALLIVIFATSGALDDIATRHTAESVKGLLDLAPDQAVVV
;
A
#
# COMPACT_ATOMS: atom_id res chain seq x y z
N MET A 1 -31.44 64.66 -22.51
CA MET A 1 -32.09 63.86 -23.57
C MET A 1 -30.98 63.24 -24.42
N THR A 2 -30.03 62.47 -23.87
CA THR A 2 -30.12 61.08 -23.35
C THR A 2 -30.74 60.11 -24.34
N LEU A 3 -29.89 59.46 -25.14
CA LEU A 3 -29.93 58.03 -25.55
C LEU A 3 -28.77 57.79 -26.53
N THR A 4 -27.55 57.84 -25.98
CA THR A 4 -26.33 57.43 -26.66
C THR A 4 -26.13 55.94 -26.39
N ALA A 5 -25.95 55.17 -27.45
CA ALA A 5 -25.18 53.92 -27.49
C ALA A 5 -25.41 52.93 -26.32
N CYS A 6 -26.53 52.20 -26.36
CA CYS A 6 -26.59 50.87 -25.74
C CYS A 6 -26.23 49.85 -26.83
N GLU A 7 -24.98 49.91 -27.30
CA GLU A 7 -24.35 48.76 -27.94
C GLU A 7 -24.27 47.68 -26.86
N VAL A 8 -25.19 46.74 -26.93
CA VAL A 8 -25.02 45.40 -26.37
C VAL A 8 -23.92 44.74 -27.19
N THR A 9 -22.69 45.18 -26.99
CA THR A 9 -21.52 44.31 -27.14
C THR A 9 -21.66 43.29 -26.03
N ALA A 10 -22.36 42.20 -26.35
CA ALA A 10 -22.06 40.91 -25.77
C ALA A 10 -20.58 40.63 -26.08
N ALA A 11 -19.71 41.19 -25.24
CA ALA A 11 -18.36 40.68 -25.09
C ALA A 11 -18.55 39.25 -24.60
N GLU A 12 -18.58 38.31 -25.54
CA GLU A 12 -18.23 36.93 -25.27
C GLU A 12 -16.83 36.99 -24.66
N ALA A 13 -16.78 37.09 -23.33
CA ALA A 13 -15.55 36.90 -22.60
C ALA A 13 -15.01 35.55 -23.09
N PRO A 14 -13.81 35.51 -23.67
CA PRO A 14 -13.20 34.24 -24.03
C PRO A 14 -13.11 33.50 -22.70
N PHE A 15 -13.90 32.44 -22.55
CA PHE A 15 -13.71 31.47 -21.49
C PHE A 15 -12.45 30.71 -21.88
N ASP A 16 -11.31 31.40 -21.81
CA ASP A 16 -9.99 30.83 -21.95
C ASP A 16 -9.92 29.83 -20.82
N ARG A 17 -10.20 28.58 -21.20
CA ARG A 17 -10.06 27.40 -20.37
C ARG A 17 -8.73 27.55 -19.67
N VAL A 18 -8.78 27.89 -18.37
CA VAL A 18 -7.71 27.53 -17.45
C VAL A 18 -7.77 26.01 -17.41
N SER A 19 -7.23 25.37 -18.45
CA SER A 19 -6.85 23.98 -18.43
C SER A 19 -5.69 23.94 -17.45
N LYS A 20 -6.01 23.90 -16.16
CA LYS A 20 -5.10 23.53 -15.10
C LYS A 20 -4.58 22.18 -15.57
N THR A 21 -3.39 22.17 -16.14
CA THR A 21 -2.76 20.97 -16.66
C THR A 21 -2.46 20.19 -15.41
N ILE A 22 -3.38 19.28 -15.04
CA ILE A 22 -3.16 18.40 -13.91
C ILE A 22 -1.94 17.59 -14.32
N PRO A 23 -0.79 17.73 -13.64
CA PRO A 23 0.34 16.88 -13.93
C PRO A 23 -0.15 15.45 -13.70
N HIS A 24 -0.23 14.66 -14.78
CA HIS A 24 -0.48 13.24 -14.65
C HIS A 24 0.68 12.69 -13.81
N PRO A 25 0.43 12.09 -12.63
CA PRO A 25 1.50 11.43 -11.89
C PRO A 25 1.93 10.21 -12.70
N LEU A 26 2.86 10.42 -13.62
CA LEU A 26 3.42 9.37 -14.45
C LEU A 26 4.49 8.65 -13.62
N SER A 27 4.03 7.72 -12.78
CA SER A 27 4.61 6.38 -12.58
C SER A 27 3.92 5.68 -11.40
N TRP A 28 2.73 5.14 -11.63
CA TRP A 28 2.03 4.27 -10.68
C TRP A 28 2.96 3.16 -10.14
N GLY A 29 3.86 2.66 -11.00
CA GLY A 29 4.90 1.69 -10.65
C GLY A 29 5.96 2.19 -9.65
N ALA A 30 6.40 3.46 -9.72
CA ALA A 30 7.40 3.97 -8.76
C ALA A 30 6.77 4.37 -7.42
N ALA A 31 5.51 4.81 -7.43
CA ALA A 31 4.75 5.06 -6.21
C ALA A 31 4.55 3.76 -5.40
N LEU A 32 4.24 2.65 -6.07
CA LEU A 32 4.17 1.31 -5.47
C LEU A 32 5.51 0.90 -4.82
N TRP A 33 6.64 1.18 -5.48
CA TRP A 33 7.98 0.85 -4.96
C TRP A 33 8.50 1.80 -3.86
N SER A 34 7.85 2.95 -3.64
CA SER A 34 8.24 3.90 -2.60
C SER A 34 7.92 3.42 -1.18
N VAL A 35 7.01 2.45 -1.04
CA VAL A 35 6.58 1.96 0.28
C VAL A 35 7.55 0.90 0.77
N VAL A 36 8.12 1.12 1.96
CA VAL A 36 9.04 0.18 2.61
C VAL A 36 8.40 -1.21 2.81
N SER A 37 7.10 -1.27 3.13
CA SER A 37 6.35 -2.52 3.32
C SER A 37 6.33 -3.40 2.06
N VAL A 38 6.17 -2.81 0.87
CA VAL A 38 6.22 -3.52 -0.42
C VAL A 38 7.58 -4.18 -0.65
N ARG A 39 8.67 -3.50 -0.25
CA ARG A 39 10.03 -4.06 -0.38
C ARG A 39 10.22 -5.29 0.52
N TRP A 40 9.74 -5.25 1.75
CA TRP A 40 9.84 -6.39 2.66
C TRP A 40 8.91 -7.54 2.24
N ALA A 41 7.69 -7.23 1.79
CA ALA A 41 6.75 -8.23 1.28
C ALA A 41 7.28 -8.93 0.02
N THR A 42 7.90 -8.19 -0.91
CA THR A 42 8.53 -8.77 -2.11
C THR A 42 9.73 -9.63 -1.76
N VAL A 43 10.58 -9.19 -0.82
CA VAL A 43 11.70 -10.02 -0.32
C VAL A 43 11.17 -11.30 0.31
N ALA A 44 10.16 -11.23 1.18
CA ALA A 44 9.55 -12.41 1.80
C ALA A 44 8.98 -13.38 0.76
N LEU A 45 8.23 -12.86 -0.22
CA LEU A 45 7.69 -13.65 -1.33
C LEU A 45 8.80 -14.36 -2.12
N LEU A 46 9.90 -13.65 -2.44
CA LEU A 46 11.03 -14.24 -3.15
C LEU A 46 11.72 -15.33 -2.33
N LEU A 47 11.91 -15.13 -1.02
CA LEU A 47 12.46 -16.16 -0.14
C LEU A 47 11.55 -17.39 -0.05
N PHE A 48 10.24 -17.20 0.05
CA PHE A 48 9.28 -18.31 0.05
C PHE A 48 9.32 -19.10 -1.25
N LEU A 49 9.32 -18.42 -2.40
CA LEU A 49 9.43 -19.06 -3.71
C LEU A 49 10.75 -19.80 -3.86
N ALA A 50 11.87 -19.23 -3.39
CA ALA A 50 13.15 -19.92 -3.39
C ALA A 50 13.12 -21.18 -2.49
N GLY A 51 12.50 -21.11 -1.32
CA GLY A 51 12.29 -22.26 -0.42
C GLY A 51 11.44 -23.35 -1.06
N LEU A 52 10.35 -22.95 -1.73
CA LEU A 52 9.46 -23.86 -2.45
C LEU A 52 10.17 -24.56 -3.61
N VAL A 53 10.92 -23.81 -4.42
CA VAL A 53 11.72 -24.38 -5.51
C VAL A 53 12.76 -25.35 -4.95
N ALA A 54 13.45 -25.00 -3.87
CA ALA A 54 14.42 -25.89 -3.23
C ALA A 54 13.75 -27.19 -2.73
N GLN A 55 12.56 -27.09 -2.12
CA GLN A 55 11.80 -28.24 -1.66
C GLN A 55 11.38 -29.16 -2.82
N LEU A 56 10.87 -28.58 -3.93
CA LEU A 56 10.46 -29.34 -5.11
C LEU A 56 11.63 -30.04 -5.83
N ASN A 57 12.83 -29.47 -5.76
CA ASN A 57 14.05 -30.08 -6.31
C ASN A 57 14.65 -31.16 -5.40
N GLY A 58 14.01 -31.48 -4.27
CA GLY A 58 14.52 -32.47 -3.31
C GLY A 58 15.81 -32.03 -2.61
N ALA A 59 16.02 -30.72 -2.45
CA ALA A 59 17.18 -30.19 -1.73
C ALA A 59 17.20 -30.68 -0.26
N PRO A 60 18.38 -30.68 0.40
CA PRO A 60 18.50 -31.10 1.80
C PRO A 60 17.50 -30.39 2.71
N GLU A 61 16.94 -31.10 3.70
CA GLU A 61 15.92 -30.53 4.58
C GLU A 61 16.35 -29.23 5.24
N ALA A 62 17.58 -29.18 5.75
CA ALA A 62 18.14 -27.98 6.36
C ALA A 62 18.14 -26.75 5.44
N MET A 63 18.29 -26.93 4.13
CA MET A 63 18.31 -25.82 3.16
C MET A 63 16.92 -25.17 3.05
N TRP A 64 15.88 -25.94 2.74
CA TRP A 64 14.55 -25.37 2.57
C TRP A 64 13.95 -24.90 3.91
N TRP A 65 14.30 -25.56 5.03
CA TRP A 65 13.89 -25.12 6.36
C TRP A 65 14.46 -23.75 6.73
N THR A 66 15.76 -23.54 6.47
CA THR A 66 16.41 -22.24 6.74
C THR A 66 15.88 -21.14 5.82
N LEU A 67 15.55 -21.45 4.56
CA LEU A 67 14.88 -20.49 3.67
C LEU A 67 13.50 -20.08 4.17
N TYR A 68 12.68 -21.03 4.64
CA TYR A 68 11.38 -20.68 5.22
C TYR A 68 11.53 -19.90 6.53
N LEU A 69 12.46 -20.25 7.41
CA LEU A 69 12.76 -19.44 8.60
C LEU A 69 13.19 -18.02 8.25
N ALA A 70 14.06 -17.87 7.25
CA ALA A 70 14.47 -16.56 6.76
C ALA A 70 13.28 -15.78 6.17
N CYS A 71 12.34 -16.46 5.49
CA CYS A 71 11.08 -15.87 5.02
C CYS A 71 10.22 -15.37 6.20
N TYR A 72 10.07 -16.16 7.26
CA TYR A 72 9.34 -15.72 8.47
C TYR A 72 9.95 -14.46 9.08
N LEU A 73 11.29 -14.41 9.17
CA LEU A 73 11.98 -13.26 9.72
C LEU A 73 11.85 -12.03 8.82
N ALA A 74 12.00 -12.19 7.50
CA ALA A 74 11.93 -11.08 6.55
C ALA A 74 10.51 -10.54 6.36
N GLY A 75 9.51 -11.42 6.25
CA GLY A 75 8.10 -11.02 6.04
C GLY A 75 7.37 -10.71 7.33
N GLY A 76 7.73 -11.36 8.43
CA GLY A 76 7.06 -11.22 9.71
C GLY A 76 7.58 -10.07 10.58
N TRP A 77 8.75 -9.48 10.32
CA TRP A 77 9.34 -8.49 11.23
C TRP A 77 8.44 -7.27 11.50
N GLY A 78 7.85 -6.70 10.43
CA GLY A 78 6.95 -5.55 10.55
C GLY A 78 5.69 -5.88 11.36
N SER A 79 4.97 -6.93 10.96
CA SER A 79 3.77 -7.38 11.66
C SER A 79 4.05 -7.96 13.04
N ALA A 80 5.26 -8.47 13.31
CA ALA A 80 5.69 -8.89 14.65
C ALA A 80 5.79 -7.73 15.60
N TRP A 81 6.39 -6.63 15.13
CA TRP A 81 6.46 -5.41 15.92
C TRP A 81 5.08 -4.80 16.14
N ALA A 82 4.27 -4.70 15.08
CA ALA A 82 2.90 -4.19 15.17
C ALA A 82 2.02 -5.04 16.10
N GLY A 83 2.06 -6.36 15.94
CA GLY A 83 1.35 -7.31 16.80
C GLY A 83 1.80 -7.24 18.26
N ALA A 84 3.11 -7.12 18.52
CA ALA A 84 3.64 -6.93 19.87
C ALA A 84 3.16 -5.61 20.52
N GLN A 85 3.10 -4.53 19.73
CA GLN A 85 2.59 -3.25 20.18
C GLN A 85 1.07 -3.30 20.44
N ALA A 86 0.30 -3.99 19.59
CA ALA A 86 -1.13 -4.21 19.78
C ALA A 86 -1.42 -4.99 21.06
N LEU A 87 -0.64 -6.03 21.34
CA LEU A 87 -0.72 -6.80 22.59
C LEU A 87 -0.47 -5.93 23.82
N ARG A 88 0.54 -5.05 23.77
CA ARG A 88 0.83 -4.08 24.83
C ARG A 88 -0.33 -3.10 25.06
N ASN A 89 -0.99 -2.68 23.99
CA ASN A 89 -2.14 -1.78 24.04
C ASN A 89 -3.46 -2.50 24.33
N LYS A 90 -3.45 -3.83 24.53
CA LYS A 90 -4.65 -4.69 24.67
C LYS A 90 -5.65 -4.53 23.51
N ALA A 91 -5.15 -4.19 22.33
CA ALA A 91 -5.94 -4.13 21.11
C ALA A 91 -5.80 -5.45 20.35
N LEU A 92 -6.93 -6.05 19.96
CA LEU A 92 -6.93 -7.20 19.07
C LEU A 92 -6.89 -6.67 17.64
N ASP A 93 -5.72 -6.82 17.01
CA ASP A 93 -5.48 -6.41 15.63
C ASP A 93 -5.13 -7.61 14.76
N VAL A 94 -5.29 -7.46 13.46
CA VAL A 94 -5.07 -8.55 12.49
C VAL A 94 -3.59 -8.97 12.48
N ASP A 95 -2.66 -8.03 12.69
CA ASP A 95 -1.22 -8.33 12.85
C ASP A 95 -0.92 -9.22 14.07
N LEU A 96 -1.63 -8.99 15.19
CA LEU A 96 -1.49 -9.84 16.38
C LEU A 96 -2.00 -11.25 16.11
N LEU A 97 -3.16 -11.37 15.46
CA LEU A 97 -3.71 -12.67 15.05
C LEU A 97 -2.75 -13.40 14.10
N MET A 98 -2.12 -12.69 13.17
CA MET A 98 -1.13 -13.25 12.25
C MET A 98 0.08 -13.83 13.00
N ILE A 99 0.65 -13.09 13.97
CA ILE A 99 1.80 -13.57 14.76
C ILE A 99 1.43 -14.81 15.58
N ALA A 100 0.25 -14.81 16.19
CA ALA A 100 -0.23 -15.97 16.93
C ALA A 100 -0.35 -17.21 16.02
N ALA A 101 -0.90 -17.04 14.81
CA ALA A 101 -1.02 -18.12 13.83
C ALA A 101 0.35 -18.61 13.34
N ALA A 102 1.28 -17.69 13.06
CA ALA A 102 2.65 -17.99 12.64
C ALA A 102 3.39 -18.82 13.71
N VAL A 103 3.29 -18.42 14.98
CA VAL A 103 3.84 -19.19 16.11
C VAL A 103 3.16 -20.56 16.22
N GLY A 104 1.84 -20.64 16.04
CA GLY A 104 1.10 -21.90 16.02
C GLY A 104 1.58 -22.87 14.94
N ALA A 105 1.84 -22.37 13.73
CA ALA A 105 2.34 -23.19 12.62
C ALA A 105 3.74 -23.77 12.92
N VAL A 106 4.63 -22.97 13.48
CA VAL A 106 5.96 -23.43 13.93
C VAL A 106 5.83 -24.46 15.05
N ALA A 107 4.91 -24.26 16.00
CA ALA A 107 4.69 -25.19 17.12
C ALA A 107 4.18 -26.57 16.66
N ILE A 108 3.41 -26.63 15.57
CA ILE A 108 2.92 -27.88 14.98
C ILE A 108 3.97 -28.51 14.02
N GLY A 109 5.07 -27.80 13.74
CA GLY A 109 6.12 -28.24 12.81
C GLY A 109 5.76 -28.05 11.33
N GLN A 110 4.62 -27.43 11.04
CA GLN A 110 4.17 -27.11 9.68
C GLN A 110 4.72 -25.76 9.24
N ILE A 111 6.04 -25.70 9.03
CA ILE A 111 6.73 -24.45 8.69
C ILE A 111 6.29 -23.89 7.33
N PHE A 112 5.94 -24.76 6.39
CA PHE A 112 5.46 -24.39 5.06
C PHE A 112 4.17 -23.56 5.13
N ASP A 113 3.16 -24.06 5.84
CA ASP A 113 1.86 -23.41 5.93
C ASP A 113 1.97 -22.03 6.57
N GLY A 114 2.74 -21.89 7.65
CA GLY A 114 2.88 -20.57 8.24
C GLY A 114 3.79 -19.64 7.45
N ALA A 115 4.75 -20.14 6.65
CA ALA A 115 5.52 -19.29 5.72
C ALA A 115 4.60 -18.72 4.63
N LEU A 116 3.68 -19.55 4.11
CA LEU A 116 2.65 -19.12 3.17
C LEU A 116 1.72 -18.08 3.81
N LEU A 117 1.28 -18.30 5.05
CA LEU A 117 0.46 -17.33 5.78
C LEU A 117 1.18 -15.98 5.95
N ILE A 118 2.46 -15.98 6.35
CA ILE A 118 3.28 -14.77 6.46
C ILE A 118 3.31 -14.01 5.13
N VAL A 119 3.55 -14.70 4.01
CA VAL A 119 3.66 -14.07 2.69
C VAL A 119 2.36 -13.43 2.25
N ILE A 120 1.24 -14.15 2.36
CA ILE A 120 -0.08 -13.63 1.97
C ILE A 120 -0.41 -12.41 2.83
N PHE A 121 -0.14 -12.49 4.13
CA PHE A 121 -0.49 -11.42 5.05
C PHE A 121 0.39 -10.18 4.89
N ALA A 122 1.71 -10.36 4.72
CA ALA A 122 2.63 -9.26 4.40
C ALA A 122 2.25 -8.59 3.07
N THR A 123 1.81 -9.37 2.08
CA THR A 123 1.31 -8.83 0.81
C THR A 123 0.03 -8.03 1.00
N SER A 124 -0.93 -8.53 1.79
CA SER A 124 -2.16 -7.81 2.12
C SER A 124 -1.88 -6.49 2.85
N GLY A 125 -0.98 -6.49 3.84
CA GLY A 125 -0.57 -5.26 4.54
C GLY A 125 0.10 -4.24 3.59
N ALA A 126 0.93 -4.72 2.67
CA ALA A 126 1.51 -3.85 1.64
C ALA A 126 0.42 -3.26 0.70
N LEU A 127 -0.59 -4.05 0.32
CA LEU A 127 -1.72 -3.58 -0.48
C LEU A 127 -2.60 -2.58 0.28
N ASP A 128 -2.81 -2.80 1.57
CA ASP A 128 -3.56 -1.89 2.45
C ASP A 128 -2.87 -0.52 2.56
N ASP A 129 -1.55 -0.50 2.75
CA ASP A 129 -0.74 0.71 2.75
C ASP A 129 -0.88 1.50 1.42
N ILE A 130 -0.84 0.79 0.30
CA ILE A 130 -1.00 1.37 -1.03
C ILE A 130 -2.41 1.96 -1.20
N ALA A 131 -3.44 1.20 -0.81
CA ALA A 131 -4.83 1.62 -0.93
C ALA A 131 -5.12 2.86 -0.07
N THR A 132 -4.56 2.90 1.14
CA THR A 132 -4.70 4.04 2.06
C THR A 132 -4.07 5.30 1.47
N ARG A 133 -2.86 5.21 0.91
CA ARG A 133 -2.19 6.34 0.25
C ARG A 133 -2.96 6.85 -0.96
N HIS A 134 -3.41 5.94 -1.82
CA HIS A 134 -4.18 6.29 -3.01
C HIS A 134 -5.49 7.01 -2.65
N THR A 135 -6.16 6.55 -1.58
CA THR A 135 -7.37 7.19 -1.07
C THR A 135 -7.07 8.60 -0.56
N ALA A 136 -6.00 8.77 0.21
CA ALA A 136 -5.61 10.09 0.73
C ALA A 136 -5.25 11.09 -0.39
N GLU A 137 -4.51 10.65 -1.42
CA GLU A 137 -4.19 11.47 -2.59
C GLU A 137 -5.43 11.87 -3.37
N SER A 138 -6.38 10.95 -3.55
CA SER A 138 -7.65 11.23 -4.24
C SER A 138 -8.48 12.28 -3.50
N VAL A 139 -8.60 12.15 -2.18
CA VAL A 139 -9.30 13.14 -1.34
C VAL A 139 -8.61 14.50 -1.40
N LYS A 140 -7.28 14.53 -1.34
CA LYS A 140 -6.51 15.77 -1.46
C LYS A 140 -6.70 16.43 -2.83
N GLY A 141 -6.72 15.66 -3.91
CA GLY A 141 -7.00 16.17 -5.24
C GLY A 141 -8.39 16.81 -5.36
N LEU A 142 -9.40 16.23 -4.69
CA LEU A 142 -10.74 16.83 -4.62
C LEU A 142 -10.75 18.13 -3.80
N LEU A 143 -9.99 18.19 -2.71
CA LEU A 143 -9.85 19.42 -1.91
C LEU A 143 -9.11 20.53 -2.68
N ASP A 144 -8.10 20.18 -3.49
CA ASP A 144 -7.34 21.12 -4.34
C ASP A 144 -8.15 21.68 -5.53
N LEU A 145 -9.32 21.09 -5.82
CA LEU A 145 -10.30 21.55 -6.80
C LEU A 145 -11.32 22.53 -6.22
N ALA A 146 -11.42 22.64 -4.88
CA ALA A 146 -12.24 23.67 -4.24
C ALA A 146 -11.46 25.01 -4.30
N PRO A 147 -11.94 26.02 -5.05
CA PRO A 147 -11.24 27.30 -5.15
C PRO A 147 -11.30 28.04 -3.81
N ASP A 148 -10.14 28.51 -3.32
CA ASP A 148 -10.02 29.27 -2.06
C ASP A 148 -10.68 30.67 -2.11
N GLN A 149 -11.14 31.12 -3.30
CA GLN A 149 -11.74 32.44 -3.47
C GLN A 149 -13.05 32.36 -4.26
N ALA A 150 -14.10 32.96 -3.70
CA ALA A 150 -15.38 33.18 -4.37
C ALA A 150 -15.46 34.64 -4.86
N VAL A 151 -15.78 34.83 -6.14
CA VAL A 151 -16.15 36.15 -6.67
C VAL A 151 -17.63 36.39 -6.35
N VAL A 152 -17.91 37.41 -5.56
CA VAL A 152 -19.28 37.90 -5.32
C VAL A 152 -19.65 38.84 -6.47
N VAL A 153 -20.72 38.52 -7.20
CA VAL A 153 -21.30 39.35 -8.27
C VAL A 153 -22.56 40.02 -7.74
#